data_AF-A0A7L7MBV2-F1
#
_entry.id   AF-A0A7L7MBV2-F1
#
_cell.length_a   1.000
_cell.length_b   1.000
_cell.length_c   1.000
_cell.angle_alpha   90.00
_cell.angle_beta   90.00
_cell.angle_gamma   90.00
#
_symmetry.space_group_name_H-M   'P 1'
#
loop_
_entity.id
_entity.type
_entity.pdbx_description
1 polymer ?
#
loop_
_entity_poly.entity_id
_entity_poly.type
_entity_poly.pdbx_seq_one_letter_code
_entity_poly.pdbx_strand_id
1 'polypeptide(L)' 'MNPRDDRVLSALEAAGFTVSSLPEEQQQVFRDLAPAELELLLEIKARLDEAEPEVQAHGEIAGGALF' A
#
# COMPACT_ATOMS: atom_id res chain seq x y z
N MET A 1 -20.26 6.46 -3.56
CA MET A 1 -19.05 6.08 -2.80
C MET A 1 -19.50 5.59 -1.43
N ASN A 2 -19.15 4.35 -1.07
CA ASN A 2 -19.44 3.85 0.27
C ASN A 2 -18.39 4.41 1.24
N PRO A 3 -18.80 4.94 2.40
CA PRO A 3 -17.89 5.57 3.36
C PRO A 3 -16.88 4.60 4.02
N ARG A 4 -17.02 3.29 3.78
CA ARG A 4 -16.07 2.26 4.22
C ARG A 4 -14.88 2.14 3.26
N ASP A 5 -15.14 2.29 1.97
CA ASP A 5 -14.15 2.11 0.90
C ASP A 5 -13.10 3.22 0.94
N ASP A 6 -13.55 4.45 1.20
CA ASP A 6 -12.67 5.60 1.38
C ASP A 6 -11.75 5.46 2.61
N ARG A 7 -12.18 4.71 3.64
CA ARG A 7 -11.34 4.46 4.84
C ARG A 7 -10.21 3.50 4.53
N VAL A 8 -10.44 2.48 3.70
CA VAL A 8 -9.40 1.51 3.32
C VAL A 8 -8.30 2.21 2.52
N LEU A 9 -8.69 3.00 1.51
CA LEU A 9 -7.72 3.77 0.72
C LEU A 9 -6.99 4.81 1.55
N SER A 10 -7.69 5.50 2.47
CA SER A 10 -7.05 6.47 3.37
C SER A 10 -6.04 5.81 4.32
N ALA A 11 -6.32 4.61 4.83
CA ALA A 11 -5.39 3.88 5.69
C ALA A 11 -4.12 3.46 4.94
N LEU A 12 -4.27 3.04 3.68
CA LEU A 12 -3.13 2.71 2.80
C LEU A 12 -2.30 3.95 2.46
N GLU A 13 -2.93 5.07 2.11
CA GLU A 13 -2.24 6.35 1.88
C GLU A 13 -1.50 6.86 3.12
N ALA A 14 -2.11 6.75 4.31
CA ALA A 14 -1.46 7.11 5.57
C ALA A 14 -0.24 6.23 5.89
N ALA A 15 -0.26 4.99 5.42
CA ALA A 15 0.88 4.09 5.43
C ALA A 15 1.80 4.30 4.22
N GLY A 16 1.66 5.36 3.42
CA GLY A 16 2.57 5.68 2.31
C GLY A 16 2.44 4.80 1.07
N PHE A 17 1.33 4.10 0.88
CA PHE A 17 1.00 3.47 -0.41
C PHE A 17 0.34 4.49 -1.33
N THR A 18 0.83 4.66 -2.56
CA THR A 18 0.32 5.65 -3.54
C THR A 18 -0.93 5.16 -4.29
N VAL A 19 -1.97 4.73 -3.56
CA VAL A 19 -3.18 4.12 -4.14
C VAL A 19 -4.02 5.11 -4.96
N SER A 20 -3.98 6.39 -4.64
CA SER A 20 -4.67 7.48 -5.35
C SER A 20 -4.18 7.71 -6.77
N SER A 21 -2.94 7.31 -7.09
CA SER A 21 -2.38 7.39 -8.44
C SER A 21 -2.79 6.22 -9.36
N LEU A 22 -3.37 5.17 -8.78
CA LEU A 22 -3.76 3.98 -9.54
C LEU A 22 -5.08 4.20 -10.29
N PRO A 23 -5.31 3.51 -11.41
CA PRO A 23 -6.62 3.47 -12.08
C PRO A 23 -7.74 3.05 -11.13
N GLU A 24 -8.96 3.50 -11.41
CA GLU A 24 -10.12 3.24 -10.54
C GLU A 24 -10.39 1.74 -10.38
N GLU A 25 -10.17 0.92 -11.41
CA GLU A 25 -10.29 -0.54 -11.32
C GLU A 25 -9.29 -1.16 -10.34
N GLN A 26 -8.09 -0.61 -10.23
CA GLN A 26 -7.08 -1.10 -9.29
C GLN A 26 -7.36 -0.60 -7.87
N GLN A 27 -7.84 0.64 -7.73
CA GLN A 27 -8.31 1.13 -6.44
C GLN A 27 -9.46 0.26 -5.90
N GLN A 28 -10.31 -0.28 -6.77
CA GLN A 28 -11.39 -1.16 -6.36
C GLN A 28 -10.87 -2.45 -5.71
N VAL A 29 -9.76 -3.02 -6.20
CA VAL A 29 -9.12 -4.20 -5.59
C VAL A 29 -8.74 -3.92 -4.14
N PHE A 30 -8.21 -2.73 -3.85
CA PHE A 30 -7.89 -2.34 -2.48
C PHE A 30 -9.14 -2.09 -1.64
N ARG A 31 -10.21 -1.52 -2.22
CA ARG A 31 -11.48 -1.31 -1.51
C ARG A 31 -12.16 -2.62 -1.11
N ASP A 32 -11.97 -3.66 -1.92
CA ASP A 32 -12.57 -4.98 -1.69
C ASP A 32 -11.80 -5.81 -0.62
N LEU A 33 -10.66 -5.32 -0.13
CA LEU A 33 -9.90 -5.98 0.93
C LEU A 33 -10.73 -6.14 2.21
N ALA A 34 -10.69 -7.35 2.76
CA ALA A 34 -11.21 -7.60 4.09
C ALA A 34 -10.36 -6.84 5.13
N PRO A 35 -10.94 -6.49 6.29
CA PRO A 35 -10.19 -5.79 7.34
C PRO A 35 -8.91 -6.51 7.78
N ALA A 36 -8.94 -7.84 7.84
CA ALA A 36 -7.78 -8.65 8.20
C ALA A 36 -6.68 -8.63 7.12
N GLU A 37 -7.05 -8.52 5.85
CA GLU A 37 -6.09 -8.42 4.75
C GLU A 37 -5.42 -7.05 4.73
N LEU A 38 -6.18 -5.99 4.99
CA LEU A 38 -5.64 -4.64 5.18
C LEU A 38 -4.66 -4.59 6.36
N GLU A 39 -5.03 -5.17 7.51
CA GLU A 39 -4.18 -5.22 8.70
C GLU A 39 -2.87 -5.95 8.42
N LEU A 40 -2.94 -7.11 7.74
CA LEU A 40 -1.76 -7.86 7.32
C LEU A 40 -0.86 -7.05 6.38
N LEU A 41 -1.43 -6.33 5.42
CA LEU A 41 -0.69 -5.48 4.47
C LEU A 41 0.06 -4.36 5.21
N LEU A 42 -0.60 -3.72 6.18
CA LEU A 42 0.00 -2.68 7.01
C LEU A 42 1.09 -3.24 7.93
N GLU A 43 0.89 -4.41 8.51
CA GLU A 43 1.88 -5.09 9.34
C GLU A 43 3.13 -5.45 8.53
N ILE A 44 2.95 -6.03 7.34
CA ILE A 44 4.07 -6.33 6.43
C ILE A 44 4.84 -5.06 6.11
N LYS A 45 4.14 -3.97 5.80
CA LYS A 45 4.78 -2.69 5.51
C LYS A 45 5.60 -2.17 6.70
N ALA A 46 5.03 -2.17 7.90
CA ALA A 46 5.73 -1.74 9.10
C ALA A 46 7.00 -2.57 9.36
N ARG A 47 6.95 -3.88 9.11
CA ARG A 47 8.11 -4.77 9.21
C ARG A 47 9.16 -4.50 8.13
N LEU A 48 8.75 -4.12 6.93
CA LEU A 48 9.68 -3.70 5.87
C LEU A 48 10.35 -2.38 6.22
N ASP A 49 9.59 -1.41 6.71
CA ASP A 49 10.12 -0.11 7.16
C ASP A 49 11.11 -0.28 8.33
N GLU A 50 10.84 -1.20 9.26
CA GLU A 50 11.76 -1.54 10.36
C GLU A 50 13.00 -2.31 9.89
N ALA A 51 12.85 -3.14 8.85
CA ALA A 51 13.93 -3.94 8.27
C ALA A 51 14.81 -3.18 7.26
N GLU A 52 14.46 -1.94 6.88
CA GLU A 52 15.31 -1.02 6.11
C GLU A 52 15.98 0.03 7.03
N PRO A 53 16.96 -0.34 7.88
CA PRO A 53 17.83 0.65 8.50
C PRO A 53 18.83 1.13 7.45
N GLU A 54 18.60 2.33 6.91
CA GLU A 54 19.61 3.14 6.23
C GLU A 54 20.36 2.47 5.04
N VAL A 55 19.71 2.31 3.89
CA VAL A 55 20.46 2.29 2.60
C VAL A 55 20.09 3.51 1.78
N GLN A 56 20.67 4.64 2.18
CA GLN A 56 20.91 5.75 1.28
C GLN A 56 22.22 5.46 0.53
N ALA A 57 22.14 4.81 -0.63
CA ALA A 57 23.07 5.01 -1.75
C ALA A 57 22.70 4.15 -2.96
N HIS A 58 22.03 4.80 -3.91
CA HIS A 58 22.11 4.56 -5.36
C HIS A 58 21.60 3.22 -5.92
N GLY A 59 20.64 3.37 -6.84
CA GLY A 59 20.62 2.59 -8.07
C GLY A 59 19.58 1.49 -8.10
N GLU A 60 18.44 1.80 -8.71
CA GLU A 60 17.68 0.86 -9.54
C GLU A 60 17.29 -0.47 -8.86
N ILE A 61 16.45 -0.40 -7.82
CA ILE A 61 15.47 -1.48 -7.64
C ILE A 61 14.19 -1.00 -8.30
N ALA A 62 14.01 -1.49 -9.53
CA ALA A 62 12.75 -1.48 -10.22
C ALA A 62 11.68 -2.15 -9.33
N GLY A 63 11.00 -1.35 -8.50
CA GLY A 63 9.72 -1.71 -7.87
C GLY A 63 8.57 -1.75 -8.89
N GLY A 64 8.86 -2.23 -10.09
CA GLY A 64 7.96 -2.36 -11.23
C GLY A 64 8.10 -3.76 -11.81
N ALA A 65 7.73 -4.77 -11.03
CA ALA A 65 7.59 -6.13 -11.52
C ALA A 65 6.46 -6.84 -10.73
N LEU A 66 5.25 -6.30 -10.89
CA LEU A 66 4.01 -7.06 -10.75
C LEU A 66 3.23 -7.12 -12.08
N PHE A 67 3.92 -6.95 -13.23
CA PHE A 67 3.37 -7.18 -14.57
C PHE A 67 4.42 -7.76 -15.50
#